data_AF-A0A5N5SW58-F1
#
_entry.id   AF-A0A5N5SW58-F1
#
_cell.length_a   1.000
_cell.length_b   1.000
_cell.length_c   1.000
_cell.angle_alpha   90.00
_cell.angle_beta   90.00
_cell.angle_gamma   90.00
#
_symmetry.space_group_name_H-M   'P 1'
#
loop_
_entity.id
_entity.type
_entity.pdbx_description
1 polymer ?
#
loop_
_entity_poly.entity_id
_entity_poly.type
_entity_poly.pdbx_seq_one_letter_code
_entity_poly.pdbx_strand_id
1 'polypeptide(L)'
;MSERKLASLDLGDDLQKEIKNANLKTVEDVLSKSFLQLMTILHLSADETEDLIIQLSKECLPPCQKGAELLEKKLTSLPFCDPELDSLLQGGIHRGHLTELSGAPGVGKTQFSYQLAVNCLRCSSPPNGVCFLDTELCFKADRVNEIIEGSLEAECDSSIMSKFHVFQVETVASFNEILSTLELFCIVNDIGLVIVDSIASLIRKEFSQDTKFERASTLASWAAQLKELADKLSISVR
;
A
#
# COMPACT_ATOMS: atom_id res chain seq x y z
N MET A 1 -12.62 9.82 -2.98
CA MET A 1 -13.78 10.72 -3.24
C MET A 1 -13.45 11.84 -4.22
N SER A 2 -12.18 12.19 -4.42
CA SER A 2 -11.72 13.17 -5.44
C SER A 2 -12.02 12.73 -6.89
N GLU A 3 -11.95 11.43 -7.18
CA GLU A 3 -12.27 10.85 -8.51
C GLU A 3 -13.77 10.82 -8.86
N ARG A 4 -14.64 11.36 -8.00
CA ARG A 4 -16.09 11.37 -8.25
C ARG A 4 -16.40 12.22 -9.49
N LYS A 5 -17.28 11.73 -10.36
CA LYS A 5 -17.61 12.42 -11.62
C LYS A 5 -18.41 13.68 -11.36
N LEU A 6 -17.99 14.81 -11.94
CA LEU A 6 -18.69 16.11 -11.83
C LEU A 6 -20.13 16.06 -12.37
N ALA A 7 -20.39 15.20 -13.36
CA ALA A 7 -21.72 14.99 -13.93
C ALA A 7 -22.74 14.36 -12.95
N SER A 8 -22.28 13.87 -11.79
CA SER A 8 -23.16 13.33 -10.74
C SER A 8 -23.55 14.37 -9.68
N LEU A 9 -23.01 15.59 -9.78
CA LEU A 9 -23.27 16.68 -8.85
C LEU A 9 -24.32 17.62 -9.43
N ASP A 10 -25.17 18.17 -8.56
CA ASP A 10 -26.17 19.17 -8.92
C ASP A 10 -25.51 20.55 -9.10
N LEU A 11 -24.83 20.69 -10.23
CA LEU A 11 -24.22 21.93 -10.70
C LEU A 11 -25.13 22.52 -11.78
N GLY A 12 -25.34 23.84 -11.79
CA GLY A 12 -26.21 24.50 -12.77
C GLY A 12 -25.87 24.14 -14.22
N ASP A 13 -26.90 24.09 -15.08
CA ASP A 13 -26.79 23.56 -16.46
C ASP A 13 -25.71 24.25 -17.32
N ASP A 14 -25.48 25.55 -17.11
CA ASP A 14 -24.47 26.31 -17.85
C ASP A 14 -23.06 25.99 -17.37
N LEU A 15 -22.87 25.84 -16.06
CA LEU A 15 -21.60 25.42 -15.48
C LEU A 15 -21.23 23.99 -15.90
N GLN A 16 -22.20 23.08 -16.00
CA GLN A 16 -21.94 21.72 -16.49
C GLN A 16 -21.47 21.70 -17.96
N LYS A 17 -21.94 22.63 -18.79
CA LYS A 17 -21.47 22.75 -20.19
C LYS A 17 -20.03 23.25 -20.23
N GLU A 18 -19.70 24.28 -19.45
CA GLU A 18 -18.33 24.81 -19.39
C GLU A 18 -17.34 23.78 -18.86
N ILE A 19 -17.73 23.01 -17.83
CA ILE A 19 -16.93 21.89 -17.29
C ILE A 19 -16.68 20.82 -18.37
N LYS A 20 -17.70 20.47 -19.17
CA LYS A 20 -17.57 19.51 -20.27
C LYS A 20 -16.68 20.05 -21.39
N ASN A 21 -16.80 21.33 -21.75
CA ASN A 21 -15.98 21.99 -22.76
C ASN A 21 -14.51 22.05 -22.34
N ALA A 22 -14.26 22.26 -21.04
CA ALA A 22 -12.93 22.26 -20.43
C ALA A 22 -12.33 20.85 -20.25
N ASN A 23 -13.06 19.79 -20.61
CA ASN A 23 -12.67 18.39 -20.46
C ASN A 23 -12.34 17.99 -19.01
N LEU A 24 -12.98 18.64 -18.03
CA LEU A 24 -12.86 18.30 -16.61
C LEU A 24 -13.90 17.25 -16.27
N LYS A 25 -13.47 16.12 -15.71
CA LYS A 25 -14.34 14.94 -15.51
C LYS A 25 -14.60 14.67 -14.04
N THR A 26 -13.60 14.90 -13.21
CA THR A 26 -13.60 14.58 -11.79
C THR A 26 -13.48 15.82 -10.92
N VAL A 27 -13.88 15.72 -9.65
CA VAL A 27 -13.71 16.83 -8.71
C VAL A 27 -12.23 17.17 -8.52
N GLU A 28 -11.35 16.16 -8.59
CA GLU A 28 -9.90 16.34 -8.56
C GLU A 28 -9.39 17.23 -9.70
N ASP A 29 -9.91 17.07 -10.92
CA ASP A 29 -9.50 17.87 -12.09
C ASP A 29 -9.77 19.38 -11.88
N VAL A 30 -10.78 19.71 -11.07
CA VAL A 30 -11.14 21.08 -10.73
C VAL A 30 -10.29 21.57 -9.55
N LEU A 31 -10.24 20.81 -8.46
CA LEU A 31 -9.52 21.21 -7.24
C LEU A 31 -7.99 21.22 -7.40
N SER A 32 -7.45 20.52 -8.39
CA SER A 32 -6.01 20.53 -8.71
C SER A 32 -5.54 21.75 -9.51
N LYS A 33 -6.47 22.57 -10.03
CA LYS A 33 -6.15 23.79 -10.77
C LYS A 33 -6.08 25.00 -9.84
N SER A 34 -5.27 25.98 -10.24
CA SER A 34 -5.23 27.26 -9.52
C SER A 34 -6.52 28.06 -9.73
N PHE A 35 -6.86 28.90 -8.75
CA PHE A 35 -8.05 29.76 -8.76
C PHE A 35 -8.21 30.57 -10.07
N LEU A 36 -7.12 31.21 -10.53
CA LEU A 36 -7.13 32.01 -11.77
C LEU A 36 -7.32 31.16 -13.04
N GLN A 37 -6.78 29.93 -13.05
CA GLN A 37 -6.98 29.01 -14.16
C GLN A 37 -8.44 28.58 -14.25
N LEU A 38 -9.10 28.35 -13.13
CA LEU A 38 -10.52 27.98 -13.10
C LEU A 38 -11.40 29.12 -13.62
N MET A 39 -11.16 30.36 -13.19
CA MET A 39 -11.87 31.54 -13.72
C MET A 39 -11.72 31.65 -15.25
N THR A 40 -10.50 31.42 -15.76
CA THR A 40 -10.20 31.56 -17.18
C THR A 40 -10.82 30.45 -18.02
N ILE A 41 -10.75 29.20 -17.54
CA ILE A 41 -11.20 28.00 -18.25
C ILE A 41 -12.72 27.86 -18.23
N LEU A 42 -13.35 28.19 -17.10
CA LEU A 42 -14.79 28.05 -16.91
C LEU A 42 -15.55 29.36 -17.16
N HIS A 43 -14.84 30.44 -17.50
CA HIS A 43 -15.39 31.78 -17.74
C HIS A 43 -16.24 32.31 -16.58
N LEU A 44 -15.82 32.02 -15.35
CA LEU A 44 -16.53 32.39 -14.12
C LEU A 44 -15.95 33.68 -13.51
N SER A 45 -16.82 34.40 -12.79
CA SER A 45 -16.39 35.47 -11.88
C SER A 45 -15.61 34.90 -10.68
N ALA A 46 -14.99 35.79 -9.90
CA ALA A 46 -14.26 35.40 -8.69
C ALA A 46 -15.22 34.74 -7.67
N ASP A 47 -16.39 35.34 -7.46
CA ASP A 47 -17.39 34.85 -6.51
C ASP A 47 -17.93 33.47 -6.93
N GLU A 48 -18.28 33.29 -8.20
CA GLU A 48 -18.76 31.99 -8.72
C GLU A 48 -17.68 30.90 -8.65
N THR A 49 -16.41 31.26 -8.82
CA THR A 49 -15.29 30.32 -8.70
C THR A 49 -15.08 29.91 -7.25
N GLU A 50 -15.20 30.84 -6.31
CA GLU A 50 -15.11 30.57 -4.87
C GLU A 50 -16.24 29.65 -4.41
N ASP A 51 -17.49 29.96 -4.80
CA ASP A 51 -18.66 29.13 -4.49
C ASP A 51 -18.52 27.70 -5.03
N LEU A 52 -18.02 27.57 -6.28
CA LEU A 52 -17.74 26.27 -6.88
C LEU A 52 -16.70 25.48 -6.08
N ILE A 53 -15.59 26.10 -5.70
CA ILE A 53 -14.53 25.44 -4.91
C ILE A 53 -15.07 25.01 -3.56
N ILE A 54 -15.84 25.86 -2.88
CA ILE A 54 -16.44 25.55 -1.58
C ILE A 54 -17.41 24.37 -1.69
N GLN A 55 -18.29 24.39 -2.70
CA GLN A 55 -19.26 23.33 -2.94
C GLN A 55 -18.56 21.98 -3.22
N LEU A 56 -17.59 21.97 -4.13
CA LEU A 56 -16.82 20.78 -4.47
C LEU A 56 -15.96 20.27 -3.30
N SER A 57 -15.38 21.20 -2.52
CA SER A 57 -14.61 20.85 -1.34
C SER A 57 -15.49 20.14 -0.32
N LYS A 58 -16.70 20.64 -0.05
CA LYS A 58 -17.68 20.02 0.88
C LYS A 58 -18.05 18.60 0.46
N GLU A 59 -18.19 18.34 -0.82
CA GLU A 59 -18.47 17.00 -1.36
C GLU A 59 -17.27 16.04 -1.27
N CYS A 60 -16.04 16.57 -1.21
CA CYS A 60 -14.81 15.79 -1.09
C CYS A 60 -14.28 15.69 0.34
N LEU A 61 -14.84 16.46 1.27
CA LEU A 61 -14.43 16.46 2.67
C LEU A 61 -14.64 15.05 3.24
N PRO A 62 -13.58 14.38 3.73
CA PRO A 62 -13.78 13.17 4.49
C PRO A 62 -14.67 13.51 5.69
N PRO A 63 -15.62 12.62 6.07
CA PRO A 63 -16.51 12.89 7.19
C PRO A 63 -15.68 13.17 8.45
N CYS A 64 -15.97 14.27 9.14
CA CYS A 64 -15.33 14.56 10.43
C CYS A 64 -15.80 13.51 11.44
N GLN A 65 -14.86 12.72 11.96
CA GLN A 65 -15.12 11.68 12.94
C GLN A 65 -14.56 12.09 14.30
N LYS A 66 -15.26 11.72 15.38
CA LYS A 66 -14.75 11.94 16.73
C LYS A 66 -13.62 10.96 17.01
N GLY A 67 -12.62 11.38 17.80
CA GLY A 67 -11.54 10.48 18.21
C GLY A 67 -12.02 9.19 18.91
N ALA A 68 -13.15 9.25 19.62
CA ALA A 68 -13.77 8.08 20.26
C ALA A 68 -14.27 7.04 19.23
N GLU A 69 -14.81 7.48 18.09
CA GLU A 69 -15.29 6.60 17.02
C GLU A 69 -14.11 5.91 16.31
N LEU A 70 -12.98 6.61 16.19
CA LEU A 70 -11.74 6.03 15.64
C LEU A 70 -11.11 4.99 16.57
N LEU A 71 -11.29 5.12 17.89
CA LEU A 71 -10.76 4.16 18.87
C LEU A 71 -11.48 2.80 18.81
N GLU A 72 -12.76 2.80 18.45
CA GLU A 72 -13.55 1.57 18.31
C GLU A 72 -13.24 0.79 17.02
N LYS A 73 -12.53 1.41 16.08
CA LYS A 73 -12.13 0.77 14.82
C LYS A 73 -11.04 -0.26 15.10
N LYS A 74 -11.45 -1.52 15.27
CA LYS A 74 -10.53 -2.65 15.43
C LYS A 74 -9.66 -2.79 14.18
N LEU A 75 -8.35 -2.69 14.37
CA LEU A 75 -7.38 -3.05 13.34
C LEU A 75 -7.44 -4.56 13.11
N THR A 76 -7.44 -4.97 11.86
CA THR A 76 -7.22 -6.36 11.49
C THR A 76 -5.72 -6.63 11.49
N SER A 77 -5.29 -7.70 12.13
CA SER A 77 -3.88 -8.03 12.31
C SER A 77 -3.59 -9.43 11.77
N LEU A 78 -2.40 -9.58 11.20
CA LEU A 78 -1.81 -10.87 10.86
C LEU A 78 -1.03 -11.39 12.08
N PRO A 79 -1.48 -12.47 12.74
CA PRO A 79 -0.82 -12.97 13.94
C PRO A 79 0.57 -13.56 13.65
N PHE A 80 1.44 -13.49 14.65
CA PHE A 80 2.72 -14.18 14.71
C PHE A 80 2.57 -15.66 15.07
N CYS A 81 1.38 -16.07 15.54
CA CYS A 81 1.15 -17.42 16.07
C CYS A 81 2.04 -17.72 17.28
N ASP A 82 2.42 -16.66 17.99
CA ASP A 82 3.15 -16.70 19.25
C ASP A 82 2.35 -15.85 20.24
N PRO A 83 1.72 -16.45 21.28
CA PRO A 83 0.82 -15.72 22.17
C PRO A 83 1.48 -14.53 22.89
N GLU A 84 2.77 -14.62 23.20
CA GLU A 84 3.49 -13.55 23.88
C GLU A 84 3.73 -12.37 22.94
N LEU A 85 4.20 -12.65 21.72
CA LEU A 85 4.47 -11.64 20.70
C LEU A 85 3.18 -11.01 20.17
N ASP A 86 2.13 -11.81 19.97
CA ASP A 86 0.81 -11.31 19.59
C ASP A 86 0.22 -10.45 20.71
N SER A 87 0.38 -10.82 21.99
CA SER A 87 -0.04 -9.95 23.09
C SER A 87 0.74 -8.65 23.14
N LEU A 88 2.06 -8.69 22.88
CA LEU A 88 2.92 -7.51 22.89
C LEU A 88 2.59 -6.55 21.74
N LEU A 89 2.24 -7.08 20.57
CA LEU A 89 1.96 -6.33 19.35
C LEU A 89 0.46 -6.25 19.03
N GLN A 90 -0.40 -6.45 20.03
CA GLN A 90 -1.86 -6.28 19.92
C GLN A 90 -2.51 -7.07 18.78
N GLY A 91 -2.12 -8.34 18.66
CA GLY A 91 -2.67 -9.32 17.72
C GLY A 91 -1.86 -9.54 16.45
N GLY A 92 -0.67 -8.92 16.33
CA GLY A 92 0.28 -9.20 15.26
C GLY A 92 0.59 -7.98 14.38
N ILE A 93 0.92 -8.21 13.11
CA ILE A 93 1.19 -7.12 12.16
C ILE A 93 -0.12 -6.57 11.62
N HIS A 94 -0.41 -5.30 11.91
CA HIS A 94 -1.61 -4.63 11.45
C HIS A 94 -1.66 -4.53 9.92
N ARG A 95 -2.82 -4.89 9.36
CA ARG A 95 -3.16 -4.59 7.97
C ARG A 95 -3.34 -3.09 7.79
N GLY A 96 -3.08 -2.57 6.59
CA GLY A 96 -3.08 -1.12 6.34
C GLY A 96 -1.77 -0.43 6.74
N HIS A 97 -0.79 -1.18 7.24
CA HIS A 97 0.42 -0.61 7.82
C HIS A 97 1.69 -1.20 7.19
N LEU A 98 2.72 -0.35 7.12
CA LEU A 98 4.09 -0.73 6.82
C LEU A 98 4.84 -0.97 8.14
N THR A 99 5.44 -2.15 8.30
CA THR A 99 6.17 -2.57 9.51
C THR A 99 7.63 -2.87 9.18
N GLU A 100 8.55 -2.07 9.67
CA GLU A 100 9.98 -2.30 9.46
C GLU A 100 10.56 -3.27 10.50
N LEU A 101 11.20 -4.34 10.05
CA LEU A 101 12.03 -5.21 10.89
C LEU A 101 13.52 -4.96 10.60
N SER A 102 14.19 -4.25 11.52
CA SER A 102 15.60 -3.87 11.43
C SER A 102 16.49 -4.64 12.42
N GLY A 103 17.77 -4.80 12.08
CA GLY A 103 18.74 -5.50 12.92
C GLY A 103 20.00 -5.93 12.15
N ALA A 104 21.04 -6.33 12.88
CA ALA A 104 22.32 -6.76 12.31
C ALA A 104 22.16 -7.97 11.35
N PRO A 105 23.10 -8.20 10.41
CA PRO A 105 23.11 -9.42 9.61
C PRO A 105 23.09 -10.68 10.49
N GLY A 106 22.37 -11.72 10.07
CA GLY A 106 22.34 -13.01 10.78
C GLY A 106 21.38 -13.11 11.98
N VAL A 107 20.72 -12.04 12.43
CA VAL A 107 19.79 -12.07 13.59
C VAL A 107 18.44 -12.74 13.31
N GLY A 108 18.25 -13.34 12.12
CA GLY A 108 17.03 -14.09 11.80
C GLY A 108 15.91 -13.31 11.08
N LYS A 109 16.16 -12.10 10.57
CA LYS A 109 15.15 -11.29 9.87
C LYS A 109 14.43 -12.04 8.72
N THR A 110 15.19 -12.69 7.84
CA THR A 110 14.64 -13.48 6.74
C THR A 110 13.85 -14.69 7.23
N GLN A 111 14.30 -15.33 8.33
CA GLN A 111 13.57 -16.46 8.94
C GLN A 111 12.22 -16.00 9.52
N PHE A 112 12.22 -14.84 10.16
CA PHE A 112 10.99 -14.22 10.66
C PHE A 112 10.03 -13.89 9.51
N SER A 113 10.54 -13.35 8.39
CA SER A 113 9.74 -13.10 7.19
C SER A 113 9.11 -14.37 6.63
N TYR A 114 9.83 -15.49 6.59
CA TYR A 114 9.27 -16.77 6.16
C TYR A 114 8.19 -17.28 7.11
N GLN A 115 8.41 -17.20 8.43
CA GLN A 115 7.39 -17.59 9.41
C GLN A 115 6.12 -16.75 9.26
N LEU A 116 6.26 -15.44 9.14
CA LEU A 116 5.15 -14.52 8.95
C LEU A 116 4.38 -14.81 7.65
N ALA A 117 5.09 -15.13 6.56
CA ALA A 117 4.47 -15.54 5.31
C ALA A 117 3.64 -16.81 5.47
N VAL A 118 4.16 -17.83 6.15
CA VAL A 118 3.42 -19.08 6.42
C VAL A 118 2.19 -18.80 7.29
N ASN A 119 2.32 -17.94 8.31
CA ASN A 119 1.17 -17.54 9.12
C ASN A 119 0.10 -16.83 8.28
N CYS A 120 0.50 -15.96 7.34
CA CYS A 120 -0.45 -15.28 6.44
C CYS A 120 -1.28 -16.26 5.61
N LEU A 121 -0.60 -17.25 5.04
CA LEU A 121 -1.21 -18.28 4.22
C LEU A 121 -2.20 -19.16 4.99
N ARG A 122 -1.99 -19.34 6.31
CA ARG A 122 -2.78 -20.24 7.16
C ARG A 122 -3.87 -19.56 7.97
N CYS A 123 -3.56 -18.40 8.56
CA CYS A 123 -4.41 -17.74 9.55
C CYS A 123 -5.42 -16.76 8.93
N SER A 124 -5.27 -16.42 7.65
CA SER A 124 -6.20 -15.54 6.96
C SER A 124 -7.50 -16.28 6.61
N SER A 125 -8.65 -15.64 6.86
CA SER A 125 -9.97 -16.13 6.44
C SER A 125 -10.71 -15.03 5.67
N PRO A 126 -10.81 -15.12 4.33
CA PRO A 126 -10.28 -16.17 3.45
C PRO A 126 -8.73 -16.20 3.38
N PRO A 127 -8.13 -17.33 2.97
CA PRO A 127 -6.68 -17.48 2.89
C PRO A 127 -6.09 -16.55 1.83
N ASN A 128 -5.37 -15.53 2.28
CA ASN A 128 -4.67 -14.57 1.44
C ASN A 128 -3.32 -15.12 0.96
N GLY A 129 -2.88 -14.70 -0.23
CA GLY A 129 -1.54 -14.98 -0.75
C GLY A 129 -0.46 -14.09 -0.16
N VAL A 130 0.80 -14.43 -0.46
CA VAL A 130 2.00 -13.68 -0.05
C VAL A 130 2.79 -13.28 -1.28
N CYS A 131 3.26 -12.03 -1.31
CA CYS A 131 4.21 -11.54 -2.29
C CYS A 131 5.55 -11.24 -1.62
N PHE A 132 6.61 -11.91 -2.04
CA PHE A 132 7.96 -11.75 -1.52
C PHE A 132 8.87 -11.13 -2.57
N LEU A 133 9.40 -9.94 -2.30
CA LEU A 133 10.38 -9.25 -3.13
C LEU A 133 11.79 -9.57 -2.59
N ASP A 134 12.45 -10.54 -3.22
CA ASP A 134 13.81 -10.97 -2.89
C ASP A 134 14.83 -10.09 -3.61
N THR A 135 15.44 -9.16 -2.88
CA THR A 135 16.43 -8.23 -3.44
C THR A 135 17.88 -8.71 -3.27
N GLU A 136 18.08 -9.73 -2.43
CA GLU A 136 19.39 -10.32 -2.13
C GLU A 136 19.64 -11.61 -2.93
N LEU A 137 18.64 -12.10 -3.67
CA LEU A 137 18.67 -13.33 -4.48
C LEU A 137 19.03 -14.56 -3.64
N CYS A 138 18.59 -14.57 -2.38
CA CYS A 138 18.91 -15.60 -1.40
C CYS A 138 17.68 -16.38 -0.92
N PHE A 139 16.53 -16.20 -1.58
CA PHE A 139 15.31 -16.93 -1.28
C PHE A 139 15.50 -18.45 -1.39
N LYS A 140 15.00 -19.20 -0.40
CA LYS A 140 15.04 -20.67 -0.38
C LYS A 140 13.64 -21.25 -0.20
N ALA A 141 13.08 -21.79 -1.28
CA ALA A 141 11.77 -22.44 -1.27
C ALA A 141 11.71 -23.62 -0.27
N ASP A 142 12.76 -24.44 -0.23
CA ASP A 142 12.85 -25.57 0.70
C ASP A 142 12.68 -25.13 2.15
N ARG A 143 13.23 -23.96 2.51
CA ARG A 143 13.11 -23.43 3.87
C ARG A 143 11.69 -23.00 4.21
N VAL A 144 10.95 -22.45 3.24
CA VAL A 144 9.53 -22.13 3.43
C VAL A 144 8.73 -23.42 3.61
N ASN A 145 8.99 -24.44 2.78
CA ASN A 145 8.34 -25.76 2.91
C ASN A 145 8.63 -26.41 4.27
N GLU A 146 9.86 -26.37 4.76
CA GLU A 146 10.19 -26.86 6.11
C GLU A 146 9.37 -26.17 7.21
N ILE A 147 9.14 -24.86 7.09
CA ILE A 147 8.33 -24.10 8.06
C ILE A 147 6.84 -24.48 7.97
N ILE A 148 6.34 -24.71 6.75
CA ILE A 148 5.00 -25.24 6.50
C ILE A 148 4.88 -26.64 7.15
N GLU A 149 5.81 -27.55 6.87
CA GLU A 149 5.74 -28.92 7.40
C GLU A 149 5.91 -28.99 8.93
N GLY A 150 6.72 -28.09 9.51
CA GLY A 150 7.01 -28.08 10.94
C GLY A 150 5.91 -27.46 11.83
N SER A 151 4.91 -26.80 11.24
CA SER A 151 3.85 -26.15 12.01
C SER A 151 2.73 -27.15 12.36
N LEU A 152 2.61 -27.44 13.67
CA LEU A 152 1.91 -28.58 14.31
C LEU A 152 0.40 -28.72 14.05
N GLU A 153 -0.24 -27.78 13.36
CA GLU A 153 -1.67 -27.78 13.10
C GLU A 153 -1.96 -27.73 11.60
N ALA A 154 -2.70 -28.74 11.14
CA ALA A 154 -3.37 -28.94 9.85
C ALA A 154 -2.58 -29.60 8.70
N GLU A 155 -3.35 -30.45 8.01
CA GLU A 155 -3.02 -31.23 6.82
C GLU A 155 -2.13 -30.43 5.87
N CYS A 156 -0.98 -31.02 5.50
CA CYS A 156 -0.05 -30.48 4.52
C CYS A 156 -0.77 -30.38 3.17
N ASP A 157 -1.55 -29.32 2.97
CA ASP A 157 -2.10 -29.03 1.67
C ASP A 157 -0.96 -28.44 0.85
N SER A 158 -0.38 -29.28 -0.01
CA SER A 158 0.61 -28.87 -1.02
C SER A 158 0.15 -27.64 -1.84
N SER A 159 -1.15 -27.32 -1.81
CA SER A 159 -1.72 -26.10 -2.39
C SER A 159 -1.25 -24.79 -1.73
N ILE A 160 -0.80 -24.79 -0.47
CA ILE A 160 -0.42 -23.55 0.25
C ILE A 160 0.72 -22.81 -0.46
N MET A 161 1.73 -23.55 -0.92
CA MET A 161 2.88 -22.97 -1.61
C MET A 161 2.49 -22.30 -2.94
N SER A 162 1.36 -22.69 -3.56
CA SER A 162 0.89 -22.06 -4.80
C SER A 162 0.48 -20.59 -4.64
N LYS A 163 0.19 -20.17 -3.40
CA LYS A 163 -0.14 -18.79 -3.03
C LYS A 163 1.07 -17.97 -2.55
N PHE A 164 2.27 -18.56 -2.57
CA PHE A 164 3.52 -17.87 -2.25
C PHE A 164 4.17 -17.39 -3.55
N HIS A 165 4.11 -16.10 -3.81
CA HIS A 165 4.68 -15.48 -5.01
C HIS A 165 6.02 -14.82 -4.69
N VAL A 166 7.01 -15.02 -5.56
CA VAL A 166 8.35 -14.45 -5.40
C VAL A 166 8.73 -13.64 -6.63
N PHE A 167 9.20 -12.42 -6.40
CA PHE A 167 9.91 -11.64 -7.41
C PHE A 167 11.38 -11.54 -7.02
N GLN A 168 12.26 -11.95 -7.92
CA GLN A 168 13.69 -11.71 -7.79
C GLN A 168 14.02 -10.33 -8.34
N VAL A 169 14.61 -9.47 -7.51
CA VAL A 169 14.81 -8.06 -7.81
C VAL A 169 16.30 -7.72 -7.74
N GLU A 170 16.91 -7.45 -8.88
CA GLU A 170 18.36 -7.20 -8.95
C GLU A 170 18.72 -5.72 -8.91
N THR A 171 17.81 -4.85 -9.38
CA THR A 171 18.10 -3.43 -9.65
C THR A 171 16.99 -2.51 -9.12
N VAL A 172 17.30 -1.23 -8.92
CA VAL A 172 16.29 -0.19 -8.62
C VAL A 172 15.24 -0.08 -9.73
N ALA A 173 15.66 -0.21 -11.00
CA ALA A 173 14.75 -0.16 -12.14
C ALA A 173 13.69 -1.27 -12.07
N SER A 174 14.13 -2.53 -11.88
CA SER A 174 13.21 -3.66 -11.77
C SER A 174 12.31 -3.55 -10.53
N PHE A 175 12.82 -3.01 -9.42
CA PHE A 175 12.00 -2.74 -8.23
C PHE A 175 10.89 -1.72 -8.52
N ASN A 176 11.22 -0.61 -9.21
CA ASN A 176 10.23 0.41 -9.58
C ASN A 176 9.17 -0.14 -10.56
N GLU A 177 9.57 -0.98 -11.52
CA GLU A 177 8.63 -1.64 -12.43
C GLU A 177 7.66 -2.56 -11.66
N ILE A 178 8.18 -3.34 -10.71
CA ILE A 178 7.34 -4.18 -9.85
C ILE A 178 6.40 -3.31 -9.03
N LEU A 179 6.88 -2.25 -8.35
CA LEU A 179 6.03 -1.35 -7.58
C LEU A 179 4.88 -0.76 -8.43
N SER A 180 5.15 -0.41 -9.68
CA SER A 180 4.13 0.15 -10.60
C SER A 180 3.00 -0.84 -10.95
N THR A 181 3.25 -2.13 -10.83
CA THR A 181 2.28 -3.21 -11.14
C THR A 181 1.80 -3.96 -9.90
N LEU A 182 2.39 -3.69 -8.74
CA LEU A 182 2.20 -4.43 -7.51
C LEU A 182 0.76 -4.34 -6.98
N GLU A 183 0.10 -3.20 -7.13
CA GLU A 183 -1.30 -3.02 -6.73
C GLU A 183 -2.21 -4.00 -7.47
N LEU A 184 -2.13 -4.03 -8.80
CA LEU A 184 -2.90 -4.95 -9.63
C LEU A 184 -2.56 -6.41 -9.32
N PHE A 185 -1.28 -6.72 -9.13
CA PHE A 185 -0.84 -8.05 -8.75
C PHE A 185 -1.45 -8.51 -7.41
N CYS A 186 -1.49 -7.62 -6.42
CA CYS A 186 -2.07 -7.92 -5.11
C CYS A 186 -3.57 -8.21 -5.20
N ILE A 187 -4.29 -7.44 -6.01
CA ILE A 187 -5.74 -7.63 -6.22
C ILE A 187 -6.02 -8.96 -6.92
N VAL A 188 -5.30 -9.27 -8.01
CA VAL A 188 -5.54 -10.47 -8.83
C VAL A 188 -5.25 -11.76 -8.07
N ASN A 189 -4.22 -11.76 -7.21
CA ASN A 189 -3.78 -12.94 -6.48
C ASN A 189 -4.25 -12.97 -5.01
N ASP A 190 -5.15 -12.07 -4.61
CA ASP A 190 -5.68 -11.97 -3.24
C ASP A 190 -4.57 -11.92 -2.16
N ILE A 191 -3.55 -11.09 -2.40
CA ILE A 191 -2.39 -10.95 -1.52
C ILE A 191 -2.79 -10.22 -0.24
N GLY A 192 -2.39 -10.77 0.91
CA GLY A 192 -2.63 -10.18 2.24
C GLY A 192 -1.35 -9.71 2.92
N LEU A 193 -0.19 -10.11 2.40
CA LEU A 193 1.12 -9.73 2.92
C LEU A 193 2.10 -9.51 1.76
N VAL A 194 2.75 -8.35 1.76
CA VAL A 194 3.92 -8.07 0.94
C VAL A 194 5.15 -8.00 1.83
N ILE A 195 6.22 -8.70 1.45
CA ILE A 195 7.51 -8.67 2.14
C ILE A 195 8.56 -8.16 1.17
N VAL A 196 9.37 -7.19 1.61
CA VAL A 196 10.59 -6.79 0.92
C VAL A 196 11.81 -7.19 1.74
N ASP A 197 12.60 -8.14 1.24
CA ASP A 197 13.81 -8.61 1.92
C ASP A 197 15.04 -8.45 1.02
N SER A 198 15.83 -7.39 1.15
CA SER A 198 15.65 -6.19 1.98
C SER A 198 15.72 -4.91 1.13
N ILE A 199 14.97 -3.85 1.49
CA ILE A 199 15.05 -2.55 0.80
C ILE A 199 16.49 -1.99 0.84
N ALA A 200 17.21 -2.25 1.93
CA ALA A 200 18.58 -1.78 2.12
C ALA A 200 19.58 -2.40 1.12
N SER A 201 19.31 -3.57 0.56
CA SER A 201 20.24 -4.22 -0.37
C SER A 201 20.37 -3.44 -1.69
N LEU A 202 19.25 -3.01 -2.28
CA LEU A 202 19.21 -2.27 -3.55
C LEU A 202 19.94 -0.93 -3.41
N ILE A 203 19.65 -0.22 -2.31
CA ILE A 203 20.28 1.07 -2.04
C ILE A 203 21.80 0.95 -1.88
N ARG A 204 22.28 -0.08 -1.18
CA ARG A 204 23.71 -0.29 -0.97
C ARG A 204 24.45 -0.65 -2.26
N LYS A 205 23.79 -1.32 -3.20
CA LYS A 205 24.38 -1.70 -4.49
C LYS A 205 24.51 -0.50 -5.43
N GLU A 206 23.58 0.45 -5.39
CA GLU A 206 23.44 1.49 -6.40
C GLU A 206 23.98 2.87 -5.99
N PHE A 207 23.91 3.23 -4.71
CA PHE A 207 24.26 4.58 -4.24
C PHE A 207 25.59 4.60 -3.50
N SER A 208 26.53 5.44 -3.97
CA SER A 208 27.80 5.74 -3.29
C SER A 208 27.61 6.78 -2.17
N GLN A 209 28.68 7.07 -1.40
CA GLN A 209 28.62 8.06 -0.30
C GLN A 209 28.24 9.48 -0.76
N ASP A 210 28.38 9.79 -2.06
CA ASP A 210 28.14 11.13 -2.62
C ASP A 210 26.66 11.36 -2.99
N THR A 211 25.83 10.32 -3.05
CA THR A 211 24.42 10.40 -3.48
C THR A 211 23.42 10.25 -2.32
N LYS A 212 23.75 10.81 -1.15
CA LYS A 212 22.91 10.72 0.07
C LYS A 212 21.50 11.27 -0.12
N PHE A 213 21.35 12.38 -0.85
CA PHE A 213 20.06 12.99 -1.10
C PHE A 213 19.17 12.12 -2.00
N GLU A 214 19.72 11.64 -3.11
CA GLU A 214 19.02 10.74 -4.04
C GLU A 214 18.59 9.46 -3.33
N ARG A 215 19.48 8.86 -2.55
CA ARG A 215 19.16 7.71 -1.70
C ARG A 215 17.98 7.99 -0.77
N ALA A 216 17.99 9.11 -0.05
CA ALA A 216 16.94 9.45 0.89
C ALA A 216 15.60 9.70 0.17
N SER A 217 15.65 10.39 -0.97
CA SER A 217 14.50 10.66 -1.83
C SER A 217 13.88 9.36 -2.36
N THR A 218 14.69 8.44 -2.89
CA THR A 218 14.25 7.15 -3.39
C THR A 218 13.62 6.29 -2.29
N LEU A 219 14.27 6.20 -1.11
CA LEU A 219 13.71 5.48 0.03
C LEU A 219 12.37 6.06 0.50
N ALA A 220 12.27 7.39 0.57
CA ALA A 220 11.02 8.05 0.94
C ALA A 220 9.91 7.79 -0.09
N SER A 221 10.25 7.80 -1.38
CA SER A 221 9.32 7.48 -2.47
C SER A 221 8.81 6.04 -2.36
N TRP A 222 9.69 5.06 -2.16
CA TRP A 222 9.29 3.66 -1.98
C TRP A 222 8.46 3.45 -0.72
N ALA A 223 8.85 4.05 0.40
CA ALA A 223 8.08 3.95 1.65
C ALA A 223 6.68 4.55 1.49
N ALA A 224 6.54 5.67 0.76
CA ALA A 224 5.25 6.27 0.45
C ALA A 224 4.38 5.34 -0.41
N GLN A 225 4.92 4.79 -1.49
CA GLN A 225 4.18 3.87 -2.38
C GLN A 225 3.75 2.58 -1.65
N LEU A 226 4.65 1.98 -0.86
CA LEU A 226 4.34 0.77 -0.10
C LEU A 226 3.31 1.04 1.01
N LYS A 227 3.38 2.20 1.67
CA LYS A 227 2.39 2.62 2.66
C LYS A 227 1.03 2.86 2.02
N GLU A 228 1.00 3.53 0.87
CA GLU A 228 -0.23 3.78 0.12
C GLU A 228 -0.88 2.46 -0.33
N LEU A 229 -0.09 1.52 -0.83
CA LEU A 229 -0.53 0.16 -1.16
C LEU A 229 -1.16 -0.53 0.06
N ALA A 230 -0.48 -0.49 1.21
CA ALA A 230 -0.96 -1.09 2.44
C ALA A 230 -2.34 -0.53 2.83
N ASP A 231 -2.48 0.79 2.85
CA ASP A 231 -3.72 1.49 3.22
C ASP A 231 -4.86 1.21 2.25
N LYS A 232 -4.61 1.37 0.93
CA LYS A 232 -5.61 1.15 -0.13
C LYS A 232 -6.18 -0.26 -0.13
N LEU A 233 -5.31 -1.27 -0.04
CA LEU A 233 -5.71 -2.67 -0.12
C LEU A 233 -6.01 -3.29 1.25
N SER A 234 -5.77 -2.57 2.34
CA SER A 234 -5.85 -3.12 3.71
C SER A 234 -5.04 -4.41 3.86
N ILE A 235 -3.80 -4.39 3.35
CA ILE A 235 -2.84 -5.51 3.44
C ILE A 235 -1.69 -5.14 4.38
N SER A 236 -0.96 -6.14 4.88
CA SER A 236 0.24 -5.91 5.68
C SER A 236 1.46 -5.78 4.76
N VAL A 237 2.35 -4.83 5.01
CA VAL A 237 3.63 -4.70 4.29
C VAL A 237 4.79 -4.73 5.28
N ARG A 238 5.83 -5.51 4.98
CA ARG A 238 7.06 -5.62 5.77
C ARG A 238 8.30 -5.27 4.96
#